data_AF-Q020I5-F1
#
_entry.id   AF-Q020I5-F1
#
_cell.length_a   1.000
_cell.length_b   1.000
_cell.length_c   1.000
_cell.angle_alpha   90.00
_cell.angle_beta   90.00
_cell.angle_gamma   90.00
#
_symmetry.space_group_name_H-M   'P 1'
#
loop_
_entity.id
_entity.type
_entity.pdbx_description
1 polymer ?
#
loop_
_entity_poly.entity_id
_entity_poly.type
_entity_poly.pdbx_seq_one_letter_code
_entity_poly.pdbx_strand_id
1 'polypeptide(L)'
;MSRGRTLTQRKNHPRPSEPPAAPFPWLKIATLILTGAFLLGLFSTEIADTDFWWHLKTGQYIAENRTLPVPEPFAATSSIAPAYRGEERLRHFNLTHEWLSQVLMYAVYAVGGFPGIILARALLLAVLCALAGLLAARLSANFYGGIAASLATASVAIAFVADRPGIVSFLGVAVFVALLELRRGLWLLPALALLWANCHGGFPLGWLVLLAYAVDSLPFRRDTPWTPDSRRLWLVLACSVAASGINPNGFGVVATFLDYRRSPMTASLIEWQRPSLWGPPYGFDILLYAAALVLVISWRKVRLAHWFLFAAFAAASLTAFRNIPLIGFLAPVLIAAYFPFRFPLPRVLAWAPALLLLPGFATGIAQGRFLQLRVAGWTVPAGAADYLAANHVTGPIFNTYEQGGYLIWRLGPQTRVFIDGRSLSETAYRDYNTILFNAGYPADQVTGPRLALLDRYGVQAVVMNTVDYVSGAMYPLALALANPVGSDWALVYEDSQAVIFLRHPPPGTRLLANPLGRVLRHLDKECMAYIENSPDTPLCARTLGDYWLRNQAVDPARRMLLLYHAHTNRPDPSVDRALQLLDSLPR
;
A
#
# COMPACT_ATOMS: atom_id res chain seq x y z
N MET A 1 -93.28 14.98 40.17
CA MET A 1 -91.97 15.42 39.63
C MET A 1 -91.00 14.24 39.72
N SER A 2 -90.81 13.55 38.60
CA SER A 2 -90.09 12.27 38.50
C SER A 2 -88.62 12.50 38.13
N ARG A 3 -87.72 11.81 38.84
CA ARG A 3 -86.26 11.84 38.68
C ARG A 3 -85.86 11.01 37.45
N GLY A 4 -85.22 11.66 36.46
CA GLY A 4 -84.49 11.00 35.38
C GLY A 4 -82.99 10.90 35.72
N ARG A 5 -82.47 9.67 35.80
CA ARG A 5 -81.03 9.36 35.86
C ARG A 5 -80.41 9.56 34.47
N THR A 6 -79.33 10.31 34.37
CA THR A 6 -78.41 10.29 33.21
C THR A 6 -77.03 9.82 33.66
N LEU A 7 -76.62 8.68 33.12
CA LEU A 7 -75.31 8.05 33.29
C LEU A 7 -74.27 8.80 32.45
N THR A 8 -73.31 9.47 33.08
CA THR A 8 -72.10 9.98 32.41
C THR A 8 -71.08 8.85 32.25
N GLN A 9 -70.89 8.37 31.02
CA GLN A 9 -69.76 7.53 30.63
C GLN A 9 -68.44 8.33 30.75
N ARG A 10 -67.54 7.90 31.65
CA ARG A 10 -66.14 8.32 31.63
C ARG A 10 -65.45 7.68 30.42
N LYS A 11 -65.04 8.49 29.45
CA LYS A 11 -64.10 8.07 28.40
C LYS A 11 -62.74 7.79 29.04
N ASN A 12 -62.33 6.52 29.04
CA ASN A 12 -60.96 6.13 29.34
C ASN A 12 -60.02 6.66 28.25
N HIS A 13 -59.18 7.63 28.59
CA HIS A 13 -58.03 7.96 27.74
C HIS A 13 -57.00 6.81 27.83
N PRO A 14 -56.55 6.23 26.70
CA PRO A 14 -55.46 5.27 26.72
C PRO A 14 -54.18 5.97 27.22
N ARG A 15 -53.48 5.35 28.18
CA ARG A 15 -52.15 5.79 28.63
C ARG A 15 -51.21 5.85 27.41
N PRO A 16 -50.33 6.86 27.30
CA PRO A 16 -49.29 6.86 26.27
C PRO A 16 -48.47 5.56 26.42
N SER A 17 -48.36 4.79 25.34
CA SER A 17 -47.54 3.59 25.30
C SER A 17 -46.10 3.96 25.67
N GLU A 18 -45.55 3.29 26.67
CA GLU A 18 -44.14 3.45 27.06
C GLU A 18 -43.25 3.30 25.81
N PRO A 19 -42.23 4.17 25.64
CA PRO A 19 -41.29 4.03 24.54
C PRO A 19 -40.66 2.64 24.63
N PRO A 20 -40.62 1.88 23.53
CA PRO A 20 -40.09 0.52 23.56
C PRO A 20 -38.66 0.51 24.10
N ALA A 21 -38.38 -0.32 25.12
CA ALA A 21 -37.05 -0.45 25.73
C ALA A 21 -35.94 -0.55 24.67
N ALA A 22 -34.87 0.23 24.86
CA ALA A 22 -33.73 0.27 23.95
C ALA A 22 -33.10 -1.13 23.77
N PRO A 23 -32.64 -1.48 22.56
CA PRO A 23 -32.12 -2.81 22.28
C PRO A 23 -30.92 -3.12 23.17
N PHE A 24 -30.86 -4.39 23.62
CA PHE A 24 -29.84 -5.01 24.46
C PHE A 24 -28.47 -4.30 24.43
N PRO A 25 -28.13 -3.49 25.44
CA PRO A 25 -26.86 -2.74 25.48
C PRO A 25 -25.63 -3.62 25.29
N TRP A 26 -25.67 -4.85 25.82
CA TRP A 26 -24.62 -5.85 25.68
C TRP A 26 -24.40 -6.29 24.22
N LEU A 27 -25.44 -6.31 23.37
CA LEU A 27 -25.33 -6.70 21.96
C LEU A 27 -24.54 -5.66 21.15
N LYS A 28 -24.70 -4.36 21.47
CA LYS A 28 -23.90 -3.30 20.86
C LYS A 28 -22.43 -3.42 21.24
N ILE A 29 -22.15 -3.71 22.51
CA ILE A 29 -20.78 -3.92 23.01
C ILE A 29 -20.18 -5.16 22.33
N ALA A 30 -20.91 -6.28 22.27
CA ALA A 30 -20.47 -7.49 21.59
C ALA A 30 -20.19 -7.24 20.11
N THR A 31 -21.08 -6.52 19.41
CA THR A 31 -20.88 -6.13 18.00
C THR A 31 -19.63 -5.28 17.82
N LEU A 32 -19.38 -4.32 18.72
CA LEU A 32 -18.20 -3.47 18.68
C LEU A 32 -16.91 -4.27 18.89
N ILE A 33 -16.90 -5.17 19.87
CA ILE A 33 -15.75 -6.07 20.13
C ILE A 33 -15.51 -6.98 18.94
N LEU A 34 -16.55 -7.62 18.40
CA LEU A 34 -16.45 -8.49 17.22
C LEU A 34 -15.95 -7.72 15.99
N THR A 35 -16.41 -6.48 15.78
CA THR A 35 -15.94 -5.62 14.68
C THR A 35 -14.46 -5.29 14.88
N GLY A 36 -14.04 -4.92 16.09
CA GLY A 36 -12.64 -4.65 16.40
C GLY A 36 -11.75 -5.88 16.18
N ALA A 37 -12.15 -7.04 16.70
CA ALA A 37 -11.43 -8.30 16.50
C ALA A 37 -11.35 -8.70 15.02
N PHE A 38 -12.46 -8.54 14.28
CA PHE A 38 -12.48 -8.79 12.84
C PHE A 38 -11.52 -7.89 12.07
N LEU A 39 -11.51 -6.58 12.34
CA LEU A 39 -10.61 -5.63 11.68
C LEU A 39 -9.14 -5.89 12.02
N LEU A 40 -8.82 -6.19 13.29
CA LEU A 40 -7.46 -6.55 13.68
C LEU A 40 -7.01 -7.83 12.97
N GLY A 41 -7.87 -8.85 12.92
CA GLY A 41 -7.62 -10.06 12.16
C GLY A 41 -7.38 -9.77 10.67
N LEU A 42 -8.26 -9.00 10.04
CA LEU A 42 -8.23 -8.66 8.62
C LEU A 42 -6.92 -7.99 8.18
N PHE A 43 -6.36 -7.11 9.00
CA PHE A 43 -5.16 -6.34 8.67
C PHE A 43 -3.86 -6.95 9.21
N SER A 44 -3.95 -8.12 9.88
CA SER A 44 -2.82 -8.84 10.47
C SER A 44 -2.22 -9.92 9.55
N THR A 45 -2.22 -9.65 8.24
CA THR A 45 -1.57 -10.47 7.21
C THR A 45 -0.04 -10.48 7.40
N GLU A 46 0.66 -11.36 6.69
CA GLU A 46 2.12 -11.39 6.71
C GLU A 46 2.75 -10.14 6.09
N ILE A 47 4.03 -9.91 6.39
CA ILE A 47 4.83 -8.84 5.77
C ILE A 47 5.28 -9.35 4.40
N ALA A 48 4.67 -8.83 3.34
CA ALA A 48 4.99 -9.17 1.95
C ALA A 48 5.57 -7.98 1.15
N ASP A 49 5.44 -6.76 1.67
CA ASP A 49 5.87 -5.55 1.00
C ASP A 49 7.40 -5.46 0.91
N THR A 50 7.91 -5.18 -0.29
CA THR A 50 9.36 -5.12 -0.55
C THR A 50 10.02 -3.84 -0.01
N ASP A 51 9.24 -2.77 0.16
CA ASP A 51 9.76 -1.48 0.65
C ASP A 51 9.91 -1.43 2.17
N PHE A 52 9.16 -2.25 2.90
CA PHE A 52 9.24 -2.37 4.35
C PHE A 52 10.69 -2.43 4.88
N TRP A 53 11.55 -3.18 4.20
CA TRP A 53 12.89 -3.51 4.68
C TRP A 53 13.84 -2.32 4.73
N TRP A 54 13.81 -1.44 3.73
CA TRP A 54 14.65 -0.24 3.74
C TRP A 54 14.12 0.81 4.72
N HIS A 55 12.79 0.87 4.98
CA HIS A 55 12.24 1.69 6.06
C HIS A 55 12.76 1.22 7.42
N LEU A 56 12.69 -0.09 7.68
CA LEU A 56 13.16 -0.68 8.92
C LEU A 56 14.66 -0.43 9.14
N LYS A 57 15.48 -0.63 8.09
CA LYS A 57 16.92 -0.36 8.16
C LYS A 57 17.24 1.12 8.37
N THR A 58 16.48 2.00 7.73
CA THR A 58 16.65 3.44 7.92
C THR A 58 16.33 3.85 9.35
N GLY A 59 15.26 3.30 9.93
CA GLY A 59 14.91 3.49 11.35
C GLY A 59 16.01 3.02 12.29
N GLN A 60 16.56 1.83 12.05
CA GLN A 60 17.72 1.29 12.78
C GLN A 60 18.92 2.26 12.69
N TYR A 61 19.27 2.67 11.47
CA TYR A 61 20.40 3.56 11.23
C TYR A 61 20.28 4.89 11.98
N ILE A 62 19.10 5.52 11.95
CA ILE A 62 18.86 6.78 12.66
C ILE A 62 18.96 6.58 14.18
N ALA A 63 18.42 5.49 14.71
CA ALA A 63 18.46 5.19 16.14
C ALA A 63 19.90 4.95 16.64
N GLU A 64 20.71 4.22 15.87
CA GLU A 64 22.09 3.87 16.22
C GLU A 64 23.06 5.06 16.02
N ASN A 65 22.95 5.78 14.91
CA ASN A 65 23.90 6.83 14.53
C ASN A 65 23.48 8.22 14.99
N ARG A 66 22.20 8.42 15.39
CA ARG A 66 21.61 9.71 15.77
C ARG A 66 21.70 10.78 14.67
N THR A 67 21.70 10.34 13.42
CA THR A 67 21.78 11.18 12.23
C THR A 67 20.81 10.70 11.16
N LEU A 68 20.29 11.61 10.35
CA LEU A 68 19.51 11.27 9.16
C LEU A 68 20.40 10.57 8.11
N PRO A 69 19.84 9.74 7.21
CA PRO A 69 20.59 9.02 6.17
C PRO A 69 21.00 9.94 5.00
N VAL A 70 21.67 11.05 5.31
CA VAL A 70 22.16 12.06 4.37
C VAL A 70 23.63 12.34 4.66
N PRO A 71 24.58 11.97 3.76
CA PRO A 71 24.38 11.29 2.48
C PRO A 71 23.82 9.87 2.64
N GLU A 72 23.27 9.32 1.55
CA GLU A 72 22.63 8.02 1.56
C GLU A 72 23.66 6.88 1.78
N PRO A 73 23.46 5.99 2.79
CA PRO A 73 24.49 5.04 3.19
C PRO A 73 24.38 3.64 2.56
N PHE A 74 23.26 3.28 1.93
CA PHE A 74 22.93 1.89 1.58
C PHE A 74 23.06 1.54 0.09
N ALA A 75 22.89 2.49 -0.83
CA ALA A 75 22.95 2.27 -2.26
C ALA A 75 24.21 2.92 -2.87
N ALA A 76 24.93 2.17 -3.72
CA ALA A 76 26.17 2.67 -4.34
C ALA A 76 25.93 3.71 -5.43
N THR A 77 24.72 3.76 -5.99
CA THR A 77 24.37 4.60 -7.15
C THR A 77 23.66 5.91 -6.77
N SER A 78 23.36 6.11 -5.49
CA SER A 78 22.61 7.27 -5.00
C SER A 78 23.38 8.60 -5.11
N SER A 79 24.70 8.56 -5.31
CA SER A 79 25.57 9.72 -5.48
C SER A 79 25.81 10.14 -6.94
N ILE A 80 25.15 9.49 -7.90
CA ILE A 80 25.28 9.84 -9.33
C ILE A 80 24.69 11.24 -9.59
N ALA A 81 25.33 11.95 -10.52
CA ALA A 81 24.91 13.29 -10.95
C ALA A 81 23.42 13.31 -11.38
N PRO A 82 22.68 14.37 -11.00
CA PRO A 82 21.26 14.47 -11.31
C PRO A 82 21.01 14.55 -12.82
N ALA A 83 20.01 13.82 -13.29
CA ALA A 83 19.51 13.85 -14.66
C ALA A 83 18.72 15.12 -14.97
N TYR A 84 18.11 15.75 -13.97
CA TYR A 84 17.36 17.00 -14.15
C TYR A 84 17.43 17.92 -12.93
N ARG A 85 17.16 19.22 -13.16
CA ARG A 85 17.07 20.23 -12.10
C ARG A 85 15.90 19.92 -11.17
N GLY A 86 16.19 19.49 -9.95
CA GLY A 86 15.20 19.12 -8.93
C GLY A 86 15.40 17.72 -8.36
N GLU A 87 16.15 16.84 -9.06
CA GLU A 87 16.37 15.46 -8.59
C GLU A 87 17.09 15.42 -7.22
N GLU A 88 18.07 16.29 -6.97
CA GLU A 88 18.75 16.34 -5.67
C GLU A 88 17.80 16.69 -4.52
N ARG A 89 16.86 17.60 -4.76
CA ARG A 89 15.82 17.94 -3.79
C ARG A 89 14.90 16.75 -3.55
N LEU A 90 14.48 16.10 -4.63
CA LEU A 90 13.64 14.91 -4.55
C LEU A 90 14.34 13.79 -3.77
N ARG A 91 15.62 13.55 -4.05
CA ARG A 91 16.47 12.60 -3.35
C ARG A 91 16.57 12.92 -1.86
N HIS A 92 16.86 14.18 -1.53
CA HIS A 92 16.92 14.63 -0.13
C HIS A 92 15.57 14.45 0.58
N PHE A 93 14.47 14.80 -0.09
CA PHE A 93 13.12 14.61 0.45
C PHE A 93 12.82 13.13 0.71
N ASN A 94 13.03 12.25 -0.28
CA ASN A 94 12.81 10.81 -0.14
C ASN A 94 13.60 10.21 1.04
N LEU A 95 14.81 10.71 1.31
CA LEU A 95 15.64 10.25 2.43
C LEU A 95 15.18 10.72 3.81
N THR A 96 14.39 11.79 3.91
CA THR A 96 14.19 12.51 5.17
C THR A 96 12.72 12.69 5.57
N HIS A 97 11.78 12.62 4.63
CA HIS A 97 10.37 12.97 4.85
C HIS A 97 9.58 11.99 5.74
N GLU A 98 10.16 10.83 6.07
CA GLU A 98 9.51 9.76 6.85
C GLU A 98 10.33 9.34 8.09
N TRP A 99 11.34 10.13 8.46
CA TRP A 99 12.34 9.74 9.45
C TRP A 99 11.72 9.29 10.79
N LEU A 100 10.69 10.00 11.28
CA LEU A 100 10.07 9.69 12.56
C LEU A 100 9.29 8.39 12.50
N SER A 101 8.56 8.15 11.42
CA SER A 101 7.86 6.87 11.22
C SER A 101 8.83 5.71 11.14
N GLN A 102 9.96 5.87 10.44
CA GLN A 102 10.99 4.84 10.34
C GLN A 102 11.59 4.52 11.71
N VAL A 103 11.90 5.54 12.53
CA VAL A 103 12.38 5.35 13.91
C VAL A 103 11.33 4.63 14.77
N LEU A 104 10.06 5.02 14.69
CA LEU A 104 8.98 4.37 15.42
C LEU A 104 8.76 2.92 14.97
N MET A 105 8.85 2.65 13.66
CA MET A 105 8.80 1.28 13.12
C MET A 105 9.94 0.43 13.68
N TYR A 106 11.17 0.94 13.69
CA TYR A 106 12.30 0.23 14.29
C TYR A 106 12.11 0.01 15.80
N ALA A 107 11.57 0.98 16.53
CA ALA A 107 11.27 0.82 17.96
C ALA A 107 10.24 -0.29 18.21
N VAL A 108 9.18 -0.37 17.40
CA VAL A 108 8.19 -1.46 17.46
C VAL A 108 8.84 -2.81 17.16
N TYR A 109 9.69 -2.88 16.13
CA TYR A 109 10.44 -4.09 15.79
C TYR A 109 11.39 -4.52 16.91
N ALA A 110 12.10 -3.58 17.55
CA ALA A 110 13.04 -3.87 18.62
C ALA A 110 12.36 -4.49 19.86
N VAL A 111 11.09 -4.15 20.12
CA VAL A 111 10.32 -4.68 21.26
C VAL A 111 9.54 -5.95 20.90
N GLY A 112 8.89 -5.97 19.73
CA GLY A 112 7.92 -7.01 19.37
C GLY A 112 8.28 -7.87 18.15
N GLY A 113 9.44 -7.65 17.55
CA GLY A 113 9.84 -8.29 16.29
C GLY A 113 8.86 -8.02 15.14
N PHE A 114 8.85 -8.92 14.15
CA PHE A 114 7.89 -8.87 13.05
C PHE A 114 6.41 -8.97 13.48
N PRO A 115 6.03 -9.80 14.48
CA PRO A 115 4.66 -9.78 15.01
C PRO A 115 4.24 -8.39 15.52
N GLY A 116 5.15 -7.65 16.18
CA GLY A 116 4.90 -6.29 16.63
C GLY A 116 4.56 -5.33 15.50
N ILE A 117 5.28 -5.40 14.38
CA ILE A 117 5.02 -4.59 13.18
C ILE A 117 3.64 -4.89 12.60
N ILE A 118 3.31 -6.18 12.43
CA ILE A 118 2.03 -6.62 11.87
C ILE A 118 0.87 -6.14 12.75
N LEU A 119 1.00 -6.27 14.07
CA LEU A 119 -0.01 -5.79 15.02
C LEU A 119 -0.12 -4.26 15.01
N ALA A 120 0.99 -3.54 14.89
CA ALA A 120 0.97 -2.08 14.77
C ALA A 120 0.25 -1.62 13.50
N ARG A 121 0.58 -2.21 12.34
CA ARG A 121 -0.12 -1.95 11.07
C ARG A 121 -1.61 -2.26 11.18
N ALA A 122 -1.96 -3.42 11.74
CA ALA A 122 -3.34 -3.84 11.92
C ALA A 122 -4.12 -2.87 12.82
N LEU A 123 -3.49 -2.41 13.91
CA LEU A 123 -4.07 -1.42 14.81
C LEU A 123 -4.31 -0.08 14.10
N LEU A 124 -3.33 0.43 13.35
CA LEU A 124 -3.45 1.71 12.64
C LEU A 124 -4.60 1.70 11.62
N LEU A 125 -4.72 0.62 10.83
CA LEU A 125 -5.80 0.47 9.85
C LEU A 125 -7.16 0.21 10.54
N ALA A 126 -7.19 -0.54 11.64
CA ALA A 126 -8.41 -0.71 12.43
C ALA A 126 -8.87 0.62 13.05
N VAL A 127 -7.95 1.46 13.52
CA VAL A 127 -8.26 2.81 14.03
C VAL A 127 -8.80 3.71 12.92
N LEU A 128 -8.22 3.67 11.71
CA LEU A 128 -8.76 4.38 10.55
C LEU A 128 -10.22 4.00 10.28
N CYS A 129 -10.51 2.70 10.25
CA CYS A 129 -11.88 2.18 10.06
C CYS A 129 -12.80 2.55 11.23
N ALA A 130 -12.29 2.55 12.47
CA ALA A 130 -13.04 2.91 13.66
C ALA A 130 -13.39 4.41 13.68
N LEU A 131 -12.49 5.29 13.22
CA LEU A 131 -12.76 6.71 13.08
C LEU A 131 -13.86 6.98 12.05
N ALA A 132 -13.82 6.31 10.89
CA ALA A 132 -14.90 6.40 9.91
C ALA A 132 -16.24 5.95 10.52
N GLY A 133 -16.23 4.80 11.22
CA GLY A 133 -17.42 4.28 11.89
C GLY A 133 -17.94 5.19 13.00
N LEU A 134 -17.05 5.79 13.80
CA LEU A 134 -17.40 6.75 14.85
C LEU A 134 -18.08 7.99 14.25
N LEU A 135 -17.51 8.58 13.19
CA LEU A 135 -18.08 9.76 12.54
C LEU A 135 -19.42 9.44 11.88
N ALA A 136 -19.50 8.32 11.16
CA ALA A 136 -20.75 7.85 10.57
C ALA A 136 -21.84 7.63 11.65
N ALA A 137 -21.52 6.98 12.77
CA ALA A 137 -22.48 6.77 13.87
C ALA A 137 -22.96 8.09 14.49
N ARG A 138 -22.06 9.06 14.63
CA ARG A 138 -22.36 10.38 15.22
C ARG A 138 -23.22 11.23 14.29
N LEU A 139 -22.84 11.33 13.02
CA LEU A 139 -23.53 12.17 12.03
C LEU A 139 -24.89 11.61 11.63
N SER A 140 -25.03 10.28 11.56
CA SER A 140 -26.31 9.62 11.25
C SER A 140 -27.19 9.38 12.48
N ALA A 141 -26.65 9.55 13.70
CA ALA A 141 -27.23 9.08 14.95
C ALA A 141 -27.61 7.57 14.93
N ASN A 142 -26.88 6.76 14.16
CA ASN A 142 -27.15 5.34 13.99
C ASN A 142 -25.90 4.49 14.23
N PHE A 143 -25.90 3.74 15.34
CA PHE A 143 -24.82 2.82 15.71
C PHE A 143 -24.45 1.83 14.60
N TYR A 144 -25.44 1.19 13.97
CA TYR A 144 -25.20 0.21 12.92
C TYR A 144 -24.74 0.85 11.60
N GLY A 145 -25.13 2.12 11.35
CA GLY A 145 -24.55 2.92 10.28
C GLY A 145 -23.04 3.13 10.47
N GLY A 146 -22.60 3.29 11.73
CA GLY A 146 -21.18 3.32 12.08
C GLY A 146 -20.45 2.00 11.82
N ILE A 147 -21.04 0.88 12.23
CA ILE A 147 -20.46 -0.45 11.95
C ILE A 147 -20.33 -0.68 10.44
N ALA A 148 -21.39 -0.39 9.67
CA ALA A 148 -21.38 -0.51 8.22
C ALA A 148 -20.31 0.39 7.58
N ALA A 149 -20.17 1.64 8.03
CA ALA A 149 -19.14 2.55 7.52
C ALA A 149 -17.71 2.07 7.85
N SER A 150 -17.52 1.46 9.02
CA SER A 150 -16.23 0.88 9.42
C SER A 150 -15.84 -0.27 8.49
N LEU A 151 -16.76 -1.20 8.23
CA LEU A 151 -16.54 -2.33 7.33
C LEU A 151 -16.40 -1.90 5.86
N ALA A 152 -17.14 -0.87 5.44
CA ALA A 152 -17.01 -0.28 4.11
C ALA A 152 -15.64 0.41 3.92
N THR A 153 -15.12 1.06 4.95
CA THR A 153 -13.75 1.60 4.92
C THR A 153 -12.74 0.46 4.80
N ALA A 154 -12.96 -0.63 5.54
CA ALA A 154 -12.08 -1.80 5.52
C ALA A 154 -12.04 -2.51 4.16
N SER A 155 -13.15 -2.55 3.41
CA SER A 155 -13.19 -3.17 2.08
C SER A 155 -12.32 -2.46 1.03
N VAL A 156 -12.00 -1.19 1.27
CA VAL A 156 -11.03 -0.43 0.46
C VAL A 156 -9.63 -0.55 1.08
N ALA A 157 -9.50 -0.36 2.39
CA ALA A 157 -8.22 -0.35 3.08
C ALA A 157 -7.44 -1.67 2.97
N ILE A 158 -8.14 -2.80 2.78
CA ILE A 158 -7.52 -4.12 2.63
C ILE A 158 -6.53 -4.20 1.44
N ALA A 159 -6.78 -3.45 0.37
CA ALA A 159 -5.88 -3.39 -0.79
C ALA A 159 -4.61 -2.55 -0.55
N PHE A 160 -4.53 -1.88 0.61
CA PHE A 160 -3.42 -1.00 1.01
C PHE A 160 -2.75 -1.49 2.29
N VAL A 161 -2.90 -2.78 2.61
CA VAL A 161 -2.19 -3.41 3.73
C VAL A 161 -0.74 -3.58 3.33
N ALA A 162 0.06 -2.55 3.63
CA ALA A 162 1.50 -2.55 3.44
C ALA A 162 2.16 -1.98 4.70
N ASP A 163 3.34 -2.49 5.05
CA ASP A 163 4.10 -2.07 6.23
C ASP A 163 4.90 -0.78 5.96
N ARG A 164 4.20 0.27 5.49
CA ARG A 164 4.81 1.55 5.07
C ARG A 164 4.34 2.72 5.93
N PRO A 165 5.17 3.78 6.10
CA PRO A 165 4.79 5.02 6.75
C PRO A 165 3.55 5.72 6.15
N GLY A 166 3.19 5.44 4.90
CA GLY A 166 2.05 6.02 4.20
C GLY A 166 0.71 5.93 4.96
N ILE A 167 0.50 4.88 5.76
CA ILE A 167 -0.70 4.68 6.59
C ILE A 167 -0.93 5.88 7.53
N VAL A 168 0.15 6.49 8.04
CA VAL A 168 0.08 7.64 8.95
C VAL A 168 -0.65 8.82 8.29
N SER A 169 -0.56 8.98 6.97
CA SER A 169 -1.25 10.08 6.29
C SER A 169 -2.76 9.89 6.20
N PHE A 170 -3.22 8.67 5.96
CA PHE A 170 -4.65 8.38 5.98
C PHE A 170 -5.23 8.52 7.38
N LEU A 171 -4.49 8.07 8.39
CA LEU A 171 -4.88 8.28 9.79
C LEU A 171 -4.88 9.78 10.16
N GLY A 172 -3.88 10.54 9.70
CA GLY A 172 -3.79 11.99 9.89
C GLY A 172 -5.03 12.71 9.32
N VAL A 173 -5.42 12.39 8.07
CA VAL A 173 -6.66 12.90 7.47
C VAL A 173 -7.87 12.55 8.33
N ALA A 174 -8.00 11.29 8.73
CA ALA A 174 -9.14 10.82 9.52
C ALA A 174 -9.25 11.52 10.88
N VAL A 175 -8.13 11.71 11.58
CA VAL A 175 -8.07 12.44 12.86
C VAL A 175 -8.40 13.90 12.67
N PHE A 176 -7.88 14.55 11.63
CA PHE A 176 -8.18 15.96 11.34
C PHE A 176 -9.66 16.17 11.06
N VAL A 177 -10.25 15.37 10.17
CA VAL A 177 -11.70 15.38 9.89
C VAL A 177 -12.48 15.11 11.17
N ALA A 178 -12.07 14.14 11.99
CA ALA A 178 -12.79 13.80 13.22
C ALA A 178 -12.80 14.94 14.24
N LEU A 179 -11.66 15.60 14.50
CA LEU A 179 -11.59 16.72 15.44
C LEU A 179 -12.40 17.93 14.94
N LEU A 180 -12.43 18.16 13.63
CA LEU A 180 -13.18 19.24 12.99
C LEU A 180 -14.70 18.98 12.96
N GLU A 181 -15.13 17.74 12.71
CA GLU A 181 -16.55 17.34 12.81
C GLU A 181 -17.06 17.39 14.25
N LEU A 182 -16.26 16.87 15.19
CA LEU A 182 -16.64 16.85 16.60
C LEU A 182 -16.49 18.22 17.29
N ARG A 183 -15.86 19.20 16.62
CA ARG A 183 -15.56 20.55 17.15
C ARG A 183 -14.88 20.52 18.52
N ARG A 184 -14.01 19.53 18.73
CA ARG A 184 -13.31 19.29 20.00
C ARG A 184 -11.81 19.22 19.75
N GLY A 185 -11.03 19.78 20.67
CA GLY A 185 -9.57 19.69 20.62
C GLY A 185 -8.92 20.36 19.40
N LEU A 186 -9.53 21.40 18.83
CA LEU A 186 -9.00 22.06 17.61
C LEU A 186 -7.55 22.58 17.75
N TRP A 187 -7.14 22.96 18.97
CA TRP A 187 -5.78 23.39 19.26
C TRP A 187 -4.76 22.24 19.32
N LEU A 188 -5.20 20.98 19.24
CA LEU A 188 -4.32 19.83 19.03
C LEU A 188 -3.87 19.72 17.58
N LEU A 189 -4.62 20.29 16.62
CA LEU A 189 -4.32 20.16 15.18
C LEU A 189 -2.93 20.70 14.81
N PRO A 190 -2.43 21.84 15.34
CA PRO A 190 -1.06 22.27 15.08
C PRO A 190 0.00 21.30 15.59
N ALA A 191 -0.19 20.72 16.78
CA ALA A 191 0.75 19.73 17.32
C ALA A 191 0.72 18.42 16.53
N LEU A 192 -0.46 17.99 16.07
CA LEU A 192 -0.60 16.83 15.19
C LEU A 192 -0.04 17.11 13.78
N ALA A 193 -0.15 18.34 13.27
CA ALA A 193 0.44 18.76 12.00
C ALA A 193 1.97 18.73 12.04
N LEU A 194 2.56 19.14 13.17
CA LEU A 194 3.99 19.02 13.44
C LEU A 194 4.44 17.55 13.44
N LEU A 195 3.73 16.70 14.19
CA LEU A 195 4.03 15.27 14.27
C LEU A 195 3.94 14.62 12.89
N TRP A 196 2.84 14.86 12.19
CA TRP A 196 2.59 14.30 10.86
C TRP A 196 3.65 14.75 9.84
N ALA A 197 4.07 16.02 9.86
CA ALA A 197 5.11 16.52 8.95
C ALA A 197 6.48 15.84 9.12
N ASN A 198 6.73 15.20 10.26
CA ASN A 198 7.93 14.40 10.50
C ASN A 198 7.72 12.90 10.25
N CYS A 199 6.47 12.45 10.18
CA CYS A 199 6.12 11.06 9.96
C CYS A 199 5.97 10.69 8.47
N HIS A 200 5.38 11.56 7.64
CA HIS A 200 5.17 11.25 6.23
C HIS A 200 4.88 12.51 5.41
N GLY A 201 5.37 12.55 4.16
CA GLY A 201 5.20 13.68 3.22
C GLY A 201 3.77 14.00 2.78
N GLY A 202 2.79 13.20 3.21
CA GLY A 202 1.36 13.39 2.92
C GLY A 202 0.66 14.44 3.81
N PHE A 203 1.37 15.06 4.75
CA PHE A 203 0.83 16.07 5.67
C PHE A 203 0.14 17.28 5.03
N PRO A 204 0.44 17.72 3.77
CA PRO A 204 -0.33 18.81 3.14
C PRO A 204 -1.83 18.51 2.97
N LEU A 205 -2.24 17.23 3.01
CA LEU A 205 -3.65 16.86 3.05
C LEU A 205 -4.36 17.42 4.29
N GLY A 206 -3.67 17.56 5.42
CA GLY A 206 -4.21 18.20 6.62
C GLY A 206 -4.51 19.69 6.42
N TRP A 207 -3.68 20.39 5.62
CA TRP A 207 -3.93 21.78 5.24
C TRP A 207 -5.19 21.91 4.38
N LEU A 208 -5.35 20.99 3.41
CA LEU A 208 -6.53 20.93 2.56
C LEU A 208 -7.80 20.72 3.39
N VAL A 209 -7.75 19.80 4.35
CA VAL A 209 -8.87 19.55 5.27
C VAL A 209 -9.20 20.80 6.09
N LEU A 210 -8.21 21.39 6.76
CA LEU A 210 -8.41 22.62 7.55
C LEU A 210 -8.98 23.77 6.72
N LEU A 211 -8.47 23.96 5.50
CA LEU A 211 -8.95 24.98 4.58
C LEU A 211 -10.43 24.76 4.24
N ALA A 212 -10.86 23.52 3.98
CA ALA A 212 -12.25 23.20 3.67
C ALA A 212 -13.22 23.66 4.79
N TYR A 213 -12.87 23.38 6.06
CA TYR A 213 -13.69 23.81 7.21
C TYR A 213 -13.57 25.30 7.51
N ALA A 214 -12.40 25.90 7.29
CA ALA A 214 -12.22 27.34 7.46
C ALA A 214 -13.06 28.12 6.44
N VAL A 215 -13.10 27.67 5.18
CA VAL A 215 -13.95 28.24 4.11
C VAL A 215 -15.44 28.02 4.39
N ASP A 216 -15.84 26.84 4.88
CA ASP A 216 -17.23 26.56 5.31
C ASP A 216 -17.71 27.49 6.44
N SER A 217 -16.78 28.09 7.19
CA SER A 217 -17.07 29.05 8.27
C SER A 217 -17.13 30.51 7.85
N LEU A 218 -16.83 30.84 6.58
CA LEU A 218 -16.76 32.22 6.12
C LEU A 218 -18.14 32.90 6.10
N PRO A 219 -18.23 34.17 6.53
CA PRO A 219 -19.43 34.97 6.33
C PRO A 219 -19.56 35.35 4.84
N PHE A 220 -20.41 34.64 4.09
CA PHE A 220 -20.62 34.91 2.65
C PHE A 220 -21.32 36.26 2.37
N ARG A 221 -21.85 36.94 3.38
CA ARG A 221 -22.40 38.30 3.27
C ARG A 221 -21.42 39.30 3.90
N ARG A 222 -21.11 40.39 3.18
CA ARG A 222 -20.14 41.42 3.58
C ARG A 222 -20.38 42.00 4.98
N ASP A 223 -21.64 42.12 5.39
CA ASP A 223 -22.02 42.74 6.66
C ASP A 223 -22.14 41.73 7.82
N THR A 224 -21.96 40.44 7.56
CA THR A 224 -22.00 39.43 8.61
C THR A 224 -20.64 39.38 9.32
N PRO A 225 -20.57 39.65 10.63
CA PRO A 225 -19.31 39.64 11.36
C PRO A 225 -18.76 38.22 11.43
N TRP A 226 -17.43 38.13 11.44
CA TRP A 226 -16.72 36.88 11.67
C TRP A 226 -17.08 36.32 13.05
N THR A 227 -17.53 35.07 13.08
CA THR A 227 -17.76 34.38 14.35
C THR A 227 -16.41 34.08 15.02
N PRO A 228 -16.36 34.03 16.37
CA PRO A 228 -15.16 33.62 17.10
C PRO A 228 -14.64 32.26 16.65
N ASP A 229 -15.56 31.36 16.28
CA ASP A 229 -15.26 30.03 15.76
C ASP A 229 -14.60 30.07 14.37
N SER A 230 -15.05 30.95 13.47
CA SER A 230 -14.39 31.17 12.19
C SER A 230 -12.96 31.68 12.38
N ARG A 231 -12.76 32.72 13.20
CA ARG A 231 -11.42 33.24 13.51
C ARG A 231 -10.51 32.16 14.09
N ARG A 232 -11.05 31.32 14.98
CA ARG A 232 -10.34 30.19 15.57
C ARG A 232 -9.88 29.19 14.51
N LEU A 233 -10.72 28.82 13.55
CA LEU A 233 -10.35 27.88 12.49
C LEU A 233 -9.23 28.41 11.60
N TRP A 234 -9.26 29.70 11.25
CA TRP A 234 -8.19 30.33 10.48
C TRP A 234 -6.88 30.45 11.25
N LEU A 235 -6.94 30.76 12.56
CA LEU A 235 -5.75 30.74 13.42
C LEU A 235 -5.17 29.33 13.54
N VAL A 236 -6.02 28.32 13.75
CA VAL A 236 -5.59 26.92 13.80
C VAL A 236 -4.97 26.47 12.47
N LEU A 237 -5.54 26.88 11.33
CA LEU A 237 -4.95 26.65 10.01
C LEU A 237 -3.56 27.29 9.91
N ALA A 238 -3.43 28.57 10.24
CA ALA A 238 -2.14 29.27 10.19
C ALA A 238 -1.09 28.62 11.09
N CYS A 239 -1.45 28.29 12.33
CA CYS A 239 -0.57 27.59 13.26
C CYS A 239 -0.19 26.20 12.76
N SER A 240 -1.13 25.45 12.15
CA SER A 240 -0.86 24.11 11.63
C SER A 240 0.08 24.15 10.42
N VAL A 241 -0.11 25.10 9.51
CA VAL A 241 0.81 25.32 8.37
C VAL A 241 2.19 25.70 8.87
N ALA A 242 2.29 26.65 9.81
CA ALA A 242 3.57 27.05 10.39
C ALA A 242 4.28 25.88 11.11
N ALA A 243 3.54 25.12 11.92
CA ALA A 243 4.06 23.98 12.66
C ALA A 243 4.55 22.85 11.72
N SER A 244 3.85 22.61 10.60
CA SER A 244 4.31 21.67 9.57
C SER A 244 5.65 22.05 8.95
N GLY A 245 6.10 23.32 9.03
CA GLY A 245 7.42 23.74 8.56
C GLY A 245 8.59 23.28 9.44
N ILE A 246 8.32 22.71 10.62
CA ILE A 246 9.36 22.20 11.54
C ILE A 246 9.60 20.72 11.22
N ASN A 247 10.29 20.47 10.12
CA ASN A 247 10.75 19.16 9.67
C ASN A 247 12.04 19.33 8.83
N PRO A 248 12.82 18.27 8.53
CA PRO A 248 14.09 18.39 7.81
C PRO A 248 13.99 19.08 6.43
N ASN A 249 12.82 19.05 5.79
CA ASN A 249 12.56 19.63 4.47
C ASN A 249 11.88 21.00 4.52
N GLY A 250 11.48 21.50 5.70
CA GLY A 250 10.66 22.70 5.83
C GLY A 250 9.39 22.64 4.95
N PHE A 251 9.20 23.65 4.09
CA PHE A 251 8.13 23.70 3.10
C PHE A 251 8.50 23.13 1.71
N GLY A 252 9.66 22.47 1.60
CA GLY A 252 10.17 21.88 0.36
C GLY A 252 9.24 20.83 -0.27
N VAL A 253 8.27 20.29 0.47
CA VAL A 253 7.23 19.38 -0.03
C VAL A 253 6.48 19.94 -1.24
N VAL A 254 6.19 21.25 -1.25
CA VAL A 254 5.42 21.89 -2.34
C VAL A 254 6.22 21.83 -3.64
N ALA A 255 7.50 22.18 -3.58
CA ALA A 255 8.38 22.14 -4.73
C ALA A 255 8.64 20.69 -5.18
N THR A 256 8.77 19.77 -4.22
CA THR A 256 8.98 18.34 -4.48
C THR A 256 7.81 17.72 -5.24
N PHE A 257 6.56 18.06 -4.90
CA PHE A 257 5.39 17.59 -5.66
C PHE A 257 5.37 18.05 -7.12
N LEU A 258 5.95 19.21 -7.43
CA LEU A 258 6.13 19.66 -8.81
C LEU A 258 7.26 18.88 -9.51
N ASP A 259 8.34 18.59 -8.78
CA ASP A 259 9.50 17.86 -9.29
C ASP A 259 9.17 16.38 -9.56
N TYR A 260 8.30 15.74 -8.77
CA TYR A 260 7.82 14.37 -9.04
C TYR A 260 7.14 14.23 -10.41
N ARG A 261 6.42 15.25 -10.88
CA ARG A 261 5.77 15.23 -12.19
C ARG A 261 6.76 15.18 -13.36
N ARG A 262 8.04 15.49 -13.10
CA ARG A 262 9.12 15.49 -14.10
C ARG A 262 9.93 14.19 -14.08
N SER A 263 9.71 13.31 -13.10
CA SER A 263 10.43 12.06 -12.92
C SER A 263 9.81 10.95 -13.80
N PRO A 264 10.49 10.47 -14.86
CA PRO A 264 10.01 9.36 -15.68
C PRO A 264 9.91 8.06 -14.87
N MET A 265 10.87 7.83 -13.96
CA MET A 265 10.88 6.71 -13.04
C MET A 265 9.63 6.70 -12.16
N THR A 266 9.27 7.84 -11.54
CA THR A 266 8.05 7.94 -10.71
C THR A 266 6.80 7.70 -11.55
N ALA A 267 6.75 8.24 -12.77
CA ALA A 267 5.61 8.04 -13.67
C ALA A 267 5.41 6.58 -14.12
N SER A 268 6.46 5.75 -14.04
CA SER A 268 6.40 4.33 -14.38
C SER A 268 5.87 3.44 -13.25
N LEU A 269 5.85 3.92 -12.01
CA LEU A 269 5.37 3.17 -10.84
C LEU A 269 3.84 2.99 -10.88
N ILE A 270 3.39 1.77 -10.61
CA ILE A 270 1.96 1.41 -10.65
C ILE A 270 1.10 2.27 -9.71
N GLU A 271 1.65 2.66 -8.56
CA GLU A 271 0.97 3.49 -7.56
C GLU A 271 0.58 4.89 -8.05
N TRP A 272 1.29 5.40 -9.05
CA TRP A 272 1.05 6.71 -9.65
C TRP A 272 0.15 6.64 -10.89
N GLN A 273 -0.20 5.43 -11.33
CA GLN A 273 -1.16 5.25 -12.42
C GLN A 273 -2.59 5.51 -11.94
N ARG A 274 -3.46 5.82 -12.89
CA ARG A 274 -4.89 5.97 -12.63
C ARG A 274 -5.48 4.62 -12.21
N PRO A 275 -6.42 4.58 -11.26
CA PRO A 275 -7.08 3.33 -10.90
C PRO A 275 -7.93 2.81 -12.07
N SER A 276 -8.00 1.50 -12.21
CA SER A 276 -9.02 0.87 -13.05
C SER A 276 -10.38 0.98 -12.38
N LEU A 277 -11.32 1.66 -13.04
CA LEU A 277 -12.71 1.66 -12.61
C LEU A 277 -13.33 0.28 -12.88
N TRP A 278 -14.13 -0.21 -11.94
CA TRP A 278 -14.71 -1.55 -11.92
C TRP A 278 -13.66 -2.66 -11.83
N GLY A 279 -12.54 -2.36 -11.17
CA GLY A 279 -11.48 -3.32 -10.83
C GLY A 279 -11.21 -3.36 -9.33
N PRO A 280 -10.37 -4.29 -8.85
CA PRO A 280 -9.93 -4.30 -7.46
C PRO A 280 -9.20 -2.98 -7.09
N PRO A 281 -9.48 -2.38 -5.91
CA PRO A 281 -10.52 -2.77 -4.95
C PRO A 281 -11.92 -2.31 -5.39
N TYR A 282 -12.83 -3.25 -5.67
CA TYR A 282 -14.20 -2.96 -6.14
C TYR A 282 -15.00 -2.06 -5.18
N GLY A 283 -14.66 -2.06 -3.89
CA GLY A 283 -15.26 -1.18 -2.90
C GLY A 283 -15.04 0.30 -3.20
N PHE A 284 -13.95 0.67 -3.88
CA PHE A 284 -13.63 2.06 -4.20
C PHE A 284 -14.69 2.68 -5.12
N ASP A 285 -14.98 2.05 -6.27
CA ASP A 285 -15.92 2.60 -7.26
C ASP A 285 -17.34 2.72 -6.68
N ILE A 286 -17.78 1.66 -5.98
CA ILE A 286 -19.10 1.63 -5.34
C ILE A 286 -19.23 2.78 -4.35
N LEU A 287 -18.24 2.98 -3.48
CA LEU A 287 -18.28 4.04 -2.48
C LEU A 287 -18.17 5.43 -3.11
N LEU A 288 -17.32 5.60 -4.13
CA LEU A 288 -17.18 6.85 -4.86
C LEU A 288 -18.52 7.27 -5.49
N TYR A 289 -19.16 6.38 -6.25
CA TYR A 289 -20.42 6.68 -6.92
C TYR A 289 -21.59 6.80 -5.95
N ALA A 290 -21.66 5.94 -4.93
CA ALA A 290 -22.71 6.03 -3.92
C ALA A 290 -22.63 7.34 -3.12
N ALA A 291 -21.43 7.77 -2.73
CA ALA A 291 -21.24 9.06 -2.07
C ALA A 291 -21.62 10.21 -3.01
N ALA A 292 -21.16 10.22 -4.26
CA ALA A 292 -21.54 11.24 -5.23
C ALA A 292 -23.07 11.34 -5.38
N LEU A 293 -23.75 10.20 -5.56
CA LEU A 293 -25.20 10.15 -5.68
C LEU A 293 -25.91 10.69 -4.43
N VAL A 294 -25.48 10.27 -3.24
CA VAL A 294 -26.05 10.73 -1.97
C VAL A 294 -25.85 12.24 -1.81
N LEU A 295 -24.67 12.77 -2.13
CA LEU A 295 -24.40 14.21 -2.04
C LEU A 295 -25.29 15.00 -3.01
N VAL A 296 -25.49 14.51 -4.25
CA VAL A 296 -26.37 15.14 -5.24
C VAL A 296 -27.83 15.09 -4.80
N ILE A 297 -28.34 13.95 -4.34
CA ILE A 297 -29.73 13.84 -3.86
C ILE A 297 -29.96 14.75 -2.65
N SER A 298 -28.99 14.81 -1.75
CA SER A 298 -29.06 15.61 -0.52
C SER A 298 -28.42 17.00 -0.65
N TRP A 299 -28.20 17.53 -1.86
CA TRP A 299 -27.35 18.71 -2.12
C TRP A 299 -27.67 19.94 -1.27
N ARG A 300 -28.94 20.17 -0.94
CA ARG A 300 -29.39 21.29 -0.08
C ARG A 300 -28.97 21.16 1.39
N LYS A 301 -28.62 19.97 1.85
CA LYS A 301 -28.21 19.65 3.23
C LYS A 301 -26.70 19.49 3.37
N VAL A 302 -25.99 19.28 2.26
CA VAL A 302 -24.55 19.03 2.25
C VAL A 302 -23.79 20.31 2.57
N ARG A 303 -22.81 20.22 3.48
CA ARG A 303 -21.93 21.34 3.84
C ARG A 303 -20.93 21.62 2.72
N LEU A 304 -20.47 22.87 2.60
CA LEU A 304 -19.50 23.23 1.58
C LEU A 304 -18.17 22.50 1.81
N ALA A 305 -17.77 22.32 3.07
CA ALA A 305 -16.59 21.52 3.43
C ALA A 305 -16.65 20.10 2.85
N HIS A 306 -17.80 19.43 2.90
CA HIS A 306 -17.95 18.06 2.42
C HIS A 306 -17.93 17.97 0.89
N TRP A 307 -18.53 18.94 0.21
CA TRP A 307 -18.39 19.05 -1.25
C TRP A 307 -16.93 19.23 -1.66
N PHE A 308 -16.23 20.14 -0.99
CA PHE A 308 -14.83 20.43 -1.28
C PHE A 308 -13.94 19.21 -1.01
N LEU A 309 -14.09 18.57 0.16
CA LEU A 309 -13.33 17.37 0.51
C LEU A 309 -13.61 16.21 -0.43
N PHE A 310 -14.87 15.95 -0.75
CA PHE A 310 -15.23 14.90 -1.69
C PHE A 310 -14.64 15.16 -3.07
N ALA A 311 -14.77 16.38 -3.61
CA ALA A 311 -14.21 16.73 -4.91
C ALA A 311 -12.67 16.61 -4.93
N ALA A 312 -11.99 17.11 -3.90
CA ALA A 312 -10.53 17.04 -3.81
C ALA A 312 -10.02 15.60 -3.67
N PHE A 313 -10.62 14.80 -2.79
CA PHE A 313 -10.22 13.41 -2.58
C PHE A 313 -10.59 12.52 -3.76
N ALA A 314 -11.74 12.75 -4.39
CA ALA A 314 -12.12 12.04 -5.61
C ALA A 314 -11.14 12.34 -6.76
N ALA A 315 -10.80 13.61 -6.96
CA ALA A 315 -9.80 14.00 -7.96
C ALA A 315 -8.44 13.36 -7.67
N ALA A 316 -7.99 13.36 -6.41
CA ALA A 316 -6.74 12.73 -6.00
C ALA A 316 -6.75 11.21 -6.24
N SER A 317 -7.82 10.51 -5.84
CA SER A 317 -7.96 9.06 -6.01
C SER A 317 -8.08 8.64 -7.48
N LEU A 318 -8.74 9.44 -8.31
CA LEU A 318 -8.89 9.16 -9.75
C LEU A 318 -7.60 9.48 -10.53
N THR A 319 -6.72 10.31 -9.97
CA THR A 319 -5.44 10.66 -10.59
C THR A 319 -4.37 9.61 -10.30
N ALA A 320 -4.34 9.05 -9.08
CA ALA A 320 -3.34 8.07 -8.68
C ALA A 320 -3.91 7.02 -7.71
N PHE A 321 -3.64 5.74 -7.99
CA PHE A 321 -4.10 4.58 -7.24
C PHE A 321 -3.80 4.68 -5.74
N ARG A 322 -2.60 5.17 -5.37
CA ARG A 322 -2.18 5.38 -3.97
C ARG A 322 -3.11 6.28 -3.14
N ASN A 323 -3.94 7.11 -3.77
CA ASN A 323 -4.83 8.05 -3.07
C ASN A 323 -6.25 7.50 -2.83
N ILE A 324 -6.57 6.29 -3.32
CA ILE A 324 -7.88 5.63 -3.12
C ILE A 324 -8.34 5.59 -1.65
N PRO A 325 -7.47 5.34 -0.65
CA PRO A 325 -7.91 5.29 0.75
C PRO A 325 -8.55 6.58 1.27
N LEU A 326 -8.28 7.74 0.63
CA LEU A 326 -8.95 9.00 0.99
C LEU A 326 -10.46 8.93 0.79
N ILE A 327 -10.90 8.39 -0.36
CA ILE A 327 -12.32 8.12 -0.62
C ILE A 327 -12.80 6.93 0.19
N GLY A 328 -11.98 5.89 0.35
CA GLY A 328 -12.30 4.74 1.20
C GLY A 328 -12.70 5.14 2.62
N PHE A 329 -12.05 6.16 3.20
CA PHE A 329 -12.43 6.74 4.49
C PHE A 329 -13.63 7.71 4.40
N LEU A 330 -13.59 8.68 3.48
CA LEU A 330 -14.54 9.79 3.48
C LEU A 330 -15.94 9.37 2.99
N ALA A 331 -16.01 8.55 1.94
CA ALA A 331 -17.29 8.19 1.31
C ALA A 331 -18.26 7.48 2.26
N PRO A 332 -17.86 6.45 3.05
CA PRO A 332 -18.75 5.84 4.04
C PRO A 332 -19.31 6.83 5.08
N VAL A 333 -18.49 7.80 5.51
CA VAL A 333 -18.91 8.86 6.45
C VAL A 333 -19.96 9.75 5.82
N LEU A 334 -19.74 10.20 4.58
CA LEU A 334 -20.67 11.07 3.85
C LEU A 334 -21.98 10.36 3.50
N ILE A 335 -21.90 9.09 3.08
CA ILE A 335 -23.08 8.26 2.84
C ILE A 335 -23.92 8.20 4.12
N ALA A 336 -23.33 7.82 5.25
CA ALA A 336 -24.06 7.73 6.51
C ALA A 336 -24.66 9.09 6.96
N ALA A 337 -23.92 10.19 6.78
CA ALA A 337 -24.36 11.51 7.19
C ALA A 337 -25.54 12.05 6.37
N TYR A 338 -25.58 11.76 5.07
CA TYR A 338 -26.51 12.40 4.13
C TYR A 338 -27.52 11.48 3.49
N PHE A 339 -27.49 10.18 3.81
CA PHE A 339 -28.45 9.24 3.25
C PHE A 339 -29.89 9.68 3.54
N PRO A 340 -30.72 9.93 2.51
CA PRO A 340 -31.99 10.60 2.67
C PRO A 340 -33.09 9.71 3.26
N PHE A 341 -32.94 8.39 3.16
CA PHE A 341 -33.95 7.43 3.59
C PHE A 341 -33.63 6.88 4.97
N ARG A 342 -34.62 6.87 5.87
CA ARG A 342 -34.54 6.16 7.15
C ARG A 342 -35.41 4.92 7.06
N PHE A 343 -34.77 3.75 7.03
CA PHE A 343 -35.48 2.48 7.08
C PHE A 343 -35.63 2.05 8.55
N PRO A 344 -36.86 1.86 9.06
CA PRO A 344 -37.04 1.26 10.39
C PRO A 344 -36.61 -0.20 10.31
N LEU A 345 -35.42 -0.52 10.82
CA LEU A 345 -34.90 -1.88 10.82
C LEU A 345 -35.61 -2.71 11.92
N PRO A 346 -36.18 -3.88 11.58
CA PRO A 346 -36.66 -4.83 12.57
C PRO A 346 -35.60 -5.13 13.62
N ARG A 347 -36.01 -5.28 14.89
CA ARG A 347 -35.08 -5.55 16.00
C ARG A 347 -34.22 -6.80 15.80
N VAL A 348 -34.72 -7.80 15.08
CA VAL A 348 -33.97 -9.02 14.78
C VAL A 348 -32.71 -8.74 13.93
N LEU A 349 -32.73 -7.68 13.10
CA LEU A 349 -31.57 -7.28 12.29
C LEU A 349 -30.42 -6.70 13.13
N ALA A 350 -30.66 -6.37 14.40
CA ALA A 350 -29.58 -6.01 15.33
C ALA A 350 -28.56 -7.14 15.53
N TRP A 351 -28.97 -8.40 15.30
CA TRP A 351 -28.09 -9.57 15.36
C TRP A 351 -27.30 -9.80 14.08
N ALA A 352 -27.73 -9.23 12.95
CA ALA A 352 -27.11 -9.48 11.65
C ALA A 352 -25.59 -9.17 11.63
N PRO A 353 -25.09 -8.05 12.20
CA PRO A 353 -23.65 -7.81 12.26
C PRO A 353 -22.92 -8.91 13.04
N ALA A 354 -23.42 -9.33 14.20
CA ALA A 354 -22.80 -10.39 14.99
C ALA A 354 -22.83 -11.75 14.25
N LEU A 355 -23.94 -12.06 13.59
CA LEU A 355 -24.12 -13.30 12.80
C LEU A 355 -23.26 -13.34 11.54
N LEU A 356 -22.79 -12.19 11.03
CA LEU A 356 -21.87 -12.12 9.90
C LEU A 356 -20.39 -12.06 10.36
N LEU A 357 -20.10 -11.26 11.38
CA LEU A 357 -18.75 -11.02 11.87
C LEU A 357 -18.17 -12.23 12.57
N LEU A 358 -18.98 -12.98 13.34
CA LEU A 358 -18.47 -14.14 14.09
C LEU A 358 -18.03 -15.27 13.14
N PRO A 359 -18.84 -15.72 12.16
CA PRO A 359 -18.38 -16.68 11.16
C PRO A 359 -17.22 -16.12 10.32
N GLY A 360 -17.27 -14.85 9.91
CA GLY A 360 -16.19 -14.23 9.14
C GLY A 360 -14.85 -14.20 9.88
N PHE A 361 -14.87 -13.95 11.19
CA PHE A 361 -13.70 -14.04 12.05
C PHE A 361 -13.21 -15.48 12.19
N ALA A 362 -14.13 -16.42 12.46
CA ALA A 362 -13.81 -17.83 12.60
C ALA A 362 -13.21 -18.42 11.31
N THR A 363 -13.74 -18.07 10.13
CA THR A 363 -13.20 -18.49 8.84
C THR A 363 -11.85 -17.86 8.55
N GLY A 364 -11.65 -16.58 8.88
CA GLY A 364 -10.36 -15.91 8.76
C GLY A 364 -9.25 -16.60 9.57
N ILE A 365 -9.55 -17.02 10.80
CA ILE A 365 -8.65 -17.81 11.64
C ILE A 365 -8.46 -19.22 11.08
N ALA A 366 -9.54 -19.93 10.74
CA ALA A 366 -9.48 -21.30 10.25
C ALA A 366 -8.70 -21.43 8.93
N GLN A 367 -8.73 -20.41 8.07
CA GLN A 367 -7.96 -20.34 6.82
C GLN A 367 -6.53 -19.83 7.00
N GLY A 368 -6.11 -19.48 8.23
CA GLY A 368 -4.79 -18.90 8.49
C GLY A 368 -4.57 -17.55 7.80
N ARG A 369 -5.66 -16.82 7.49
CA ARG A 369 -5.62 -15.48 6.87
C ARG A 369 -5.51 -14.38 7.92
N PHE A 370 -6.00 -14.64 9.14
CA PHE A 370 -5.89 -13.74 10.27
C PHE A 370 -4.72 -14.13 11.16
N LEU A 371 -4.07 -13.13 11.76
CA LEU A 371 -2.98 -13.27 12.72
C LEU A 371 -1.82 -14.13 12.15
N GLN A 372 -1.40 -13.85 10.91
CA GLN A 372 -0.31 -14.58 10.28
C GLN A 372 1.02 -14.36 10.99
N LEU A 373 1.23 -13.16 11.54
CA LEU A 373 2.34 -12.81 12.45
C LEU A 373 3.74 -13.26 11.98
N ARG A 374 3.95 -13.29 10.66
CA ARG A 374 5.19 -13.76 10.03
C ARG A 374 5.57 -12.90 8.82
N VAL A 375 6.77 -13.13 8.32
CA VAL A 375 7.26 -12.57 7.05
C VAL A 375 6.90 -13.54 5.92
N ALA A 376 6.49 -13.00 4.78
CA ALA A 376 6.35 -13.76 3.54
C ALA A 376 7.74 -14.16 3.03
N GLY A 377 8.21 -15.36 3.36
CA GLY A 377 9.54 -15.84 2.94
C GLY A 377 9.71 -15.90 1.41
N TRP A 378 8.61 -15.97 0.67
CA TRP A 378 8.56 -16.03 -0.79
C TRP A 378 8.72 -14.67 -1.48
N THR A 379 8.79 -13.55 -0.75
CA THR A 379 9.05 -12.21 -1.34
C THR A 379 10.47 -11.72 -1.11
N VAL A 380 11.30 -12.49 -0.39
CA VAL A 380 12.62 -12.04 0.05
C VAL A 380 13.73 -13.01 -0.35
N PRO A 381 14.91 -12.51 -0.76
CA PRO A 381 16.06 -13.33 -1.14
C PRO A 381 16.84 -13.77 0.11
N ALA A 382 16.18 -14.43 1.08
CA ALA A 382 16.77 -14.77 2.37
C ALA A 382 18.02 -15.65 2.24
N GLY A 383 17.94 -16.74 1.48
CA GLY A 383 19.06 -17.66 1.29
C GLY A 383 20.21 -17.04 0.48
N ALA A 384 19.89 -16.19 -0.50
CA ALA A 384 20.92 -15.43 -1.22
C ALA A 384 21.63 -14.41 -0.31
N ALA A 385 20.90 -13.72 0.57
CA ALA A 385 21.51 -12.83 1.56
C ALA A 385 22.41 -13.61 2.54
N ASP A 386 21.97 -14.78 3.01
CA ASP A 386 22.76 -15.67 3.86
C ASP A 386 24.05 -16.12 3.15
N TYR A 387 23.96 -16.48 1.87
CA TYR A 387 25.10 -16.87 1.05
C TYR A 387 26.11 -15.72 0.91
N LEU A 388 25.66 -14.50 0.58
CA LEU A 388 26.52 -13.34 0.44
C LEU A 388 27.25 -13.01 1.75
N ALA A 389 26.54 -13.08 2.88
CA ALA A 389 27.10 -12.85 4.21
C ALA A 389 28.16 -13.91 4.57
N ALA A 390 27.86 -15.19 4.35
CA ALA A 390 28.73 -16.30 4.70
C ALA A 390 30.02 -16.36 3.85
N ASN A 391 29.97 -15.90 2.60
CA ASN A 391 31.11 -15.91 1.68
C ASN A 391 31.84 -14.56 1.62
N HIS A 392 31.47 -13.59 2.46
CA HIS A 392 32.08 -12.26 2.52
C HIS A 392 32.23 -11.59 1.15
N VAL A 393 31.16 -11.57 0.35
CA VAL A 393 31.19 -10.92 -0.96
C VAL A 393 31.20 -9.39 -0.75
N THR A 394 32.37 -8.77 -0.93
CA THR A 394 32.59 -7.33 -0.64
C THR A 394 32.66 -6.42 -1.87
N GLY A 395 32.53 -6.96 -3.09
CA GLY A 395 32.56 -6.17 -4.32
C GLY A 395 31.24 -5.45 -4.62
N PRO A 396 31.22 -4.46 -5.55
CA PRO A 396 29.99 -3.84 -6.02
C PRO A 396 29.00 -4.90 -6.51
N ILE A 397 27.82 -4.92 -5.91
CA ILE A 397 26.76 -5.86 -6.27
C ILE A 397 25.76 -5.17 -7.21
N PHE A 398 25.19 -5.94 -8.14
CA PHE A 398 23.98 -5.59 -8.86
C PHE A 398 22.84 -6.44 -8.32
N ASN A 399 21.74 -5.79 -7.98
CA ASN A 399 20.53 -6.46 -7.54
C ASN A 399 19.30 -5.89 -8.23
N THR A 400 18.22 -6.68 -8.23
CA THR A 400 16.90 -6.22 -8.68
C THR A 400 16.26 -5.28 -7.67
N TYR A 401 15.39 -4.40 -8.19
CA TYR A 401 14.70 -3.35 -7.47
C TYR A 401 13.94 -3.89 -6.24
N GLU A 402 13.23 -4.99 -6.41
CA GLU A 402 12.37 -5.62 -5.41
C GLU A 402 13.19 -6.26 -4.27
N GLN A 403 14.39 -6.76 -4.60
CA GLN A 403 15.29 -7.41 -3.64
C GLN A 403 16.13 -6.43 -2.83
N GLY A 404 16.30 -5.18 -3.33
CA GLY A 404 17.20 -4.19 -2.74
C GLY A 404 16.89 -3.88 -1.29
N GLY A 405 15.63 -3.69 -0.93
CA GLY A 405 15.23 -3.39 0.45
C GLY A 405 15.69 -4.45 1.45
N TYR A 406 15.45 -5.73 1.13
CA TYR A 406 15.81 -6.83 2.03
C TYR A 406 17.33 -7.01 2.13
N LEU A 407 18.06 -6.86 1.01
CA LEU A 407 19.52 -6.89 1.01
C LEU A 407 20.11 -5.76 1.85
N ILE A 408 19.53 -4.55 1.81
CA ILE A 408 19.89 -3.42 2.69
C ILE A 408 19.71 -3.80 4.17
N TRP A 409 18.56 -4.41 4.52
CA TRP A 409 18.29 -4.83 5.89
C TRP A 409 19.33 -5.83 6.41
N ARG A 410 19.66 -6.85 5.59
CA ARG A 410 20.53 -7.97 5.98
C ARG A 410 22.02 -7.65 5.93
N LEU A 411 22.47 -6.87 4.94
CA LEU A 411 23.89 -6.69 4.61
C LEU A 411 24.37 -5.24 4.73
N GLY A 412 23.45 -4.29 4.87
CA GLY A 412 23.80 -2.87 4.98
C GLY A 412 24.32 -2.51 6.38
N PRO A 413 25.22 -1.51 6.50
CA PRO A 413 25.79 -0.71 5.41
C PRO A 413 27.06 -1.31 4.78
N GLN A 414 27.47 -2.52 5.18
CA GLN A 414 28.73 -3.14 4.74
C GLN A 414 28.71 -3.46 3.25
N THR A 415 27.59 -3.99 2.76
CA THR A 415 27.35 -4.19 1.33
C THR A 415 26.35 -3.16 0.84
N ARG A 416 26.74 -2.36 -0.16
CA ARG A 416 25.86 -1.38 -0.78
C ARG A 416 25.18 -1.97 -2.01
N VAL A 417 23.86 -1.86 -2.05
CA VAL A 417 23.04 -2.34 -3.17
C VAL A 417 23.18 -1.43 -4.39
N PHE A 418 22.87 -1.94 -5.58
CA PHE A 418 22.82 -1.13 -6.80
C PHE A 418 21.59 -0.22 -6.82
N ILE A 419 20.44 -0.77 -6.43
CA ILE A 419 19.15 -0.09 -6.43
C ILE A 419 18.22 -0.68 -5.37
N ASP A 420 17.22 0.09 -4.96
CA ASP A 420 16.15 -0.33 -4.06
C ASP A 420 14.88 0.48 -4.36
N GLY A 421 13.79 0.18 -3.65
CA GLY A 421 12.47 0.76 -3.87
C GLY A 421 12.36 2.28 -3.77
N ARG A 422 13.35 2.97 -3.19
CA ARG A 422 13.38 4.44 -3.15
C ARG A 422 13.76 5.06 -4.50
N SER A 423 14.40 4.28 -5.38
CA SER A 423 15.09 4.69 -6.61
C SER A 423 15.58 6.14 -6.61
N LEU A 424 16.71 6.37 -5.95
CA LEU A 424 17.18 7.72 -5.65
C LEU A 424 17.91 8.41 -6.82
N SER A 425 18.14 7.72 -7.93
CA SER A 425 18.76 8.27 -9.14
C SER A 425 18.09 7.82 -10.43
N GLU A 426 17.66 8.78 -11.26
CA GLU A 426 17.06 8.52 -12.58
C GLU A 426 18.07 7.86 -13.54
N THR A 427 19.31 8.35 -13.53
CA THR A 427 20.39 7.81 -14.33
C THR A 427 20.64 6.35 -13.96
N ALA A 428 20.73 6.05 -12.66
CA ALA A 428 20.90 4.68 -12.18
C ALA A 428 19.72 3.78 -12.58
N TYR A 429 18.49 4.27 -12.46
CA TYR A 429 17.29 3.52 -12.83
C TYR A 429 17.21 3.21 -14.33
N ARG A 430 17.61 4.14 -15.20
CA ARG A 430 17.70 3.88 -16.64
C ARG A 430 18.81 2.88 -16.97
N ASP A 431 19.97 3.03 -16.34
CA ASP A 431 21.09 2.13 -16.55
C ASP A 431 20.77 0.71 -16.02
N TYR A 432 20.06 0.61 -14.89
CA TYR A 432 19.49 -0.63 -14.34
C TYR A 432 18.63 -1.37 -15.37
N ASN A 433 17.65 -0.68 -15.97
CA ASN A 433 16.78 -1.26 -17.00
C ASN A 433 17.58 -1.71 -18.23
N THR A 434 18.61 -0.94 -18.61
CA THR A 434 19.49 -1.30 -19.72
C THR A 434 20.28 -2.58 -19.42
N ILE A 435 20.82 -2.72 -18.20
CA ILE A 435 21.52 -3.92 -17.76
C ILE A 435 20.57 -5.12 -17.74
N LEU A 436 19.36 -4.97 -17.18
CA LEU A 436 18.39 -6.07 -17.09
C LEU A 436 17.93 -6.56 -18.47
N PHE A 437 17.47 -5.66 -19.34
CA PHE A 437 16.74 -6.04 -20.55
C PHE A 437 17.59 -5.99 -21.84
N ASN A 438 18.63 -5.15 -21.89
CA ASN A 438 19.50 -4.97 -23.07
C ASN A 438 18.75 -4.74 -24.39
N ALA A 439 17.70 -3.90 -24.34
CA ALA A 439 16.81 -3.68 -25.48
C ALA A 439 17.56 -3.21 -26.75
N GLY A 440 17.25 -3.82 -27.90
CA GLY A 440 17.91 -3.55 -29.17
C GLY A 440 19.22 -4.32 -29.41
N TYR A 441 19.63 -5.16 -28.46
CA TYR A 441 20.81 -6.02 -28.53
C TYR A 441 20.44 -7.47 -28.16
N PRO A 442 21.34 -8.46 -28.37
CA PRO A 442 21.11 -9.82 -27.91
C PRO A 442 20.83 -9.86 -26.40
N ALA A 443 19.63 -10.31 -26.03
CA ALA A 443 19.15 -10.28 -24.65
C ALA A 443 19.77 -11.39 -23.79
N ASP A 444 20.26 -12.45 -24.41
CA ASP A 444 20.86 -13.67 -23.85
C ASP A 444 22.39 -13.64 -23.86
N GLN A 445 23.01 -12.47 -24.06
CA GLN A 445 24.46 -12.29 -24.03
C GLN A 445 24.86 -11.06 -23.21
N VAL A 446 26.06 -11.10 -22.64
CA VAL A 446 26.67 -9.97 -21.94
C VAL A 446 27.45 -9.12 -22.94
N THR A 447 26.73 -8.35 -23.76
CA THR A 447 27.32 -7.55 -24.84
C THR A 447 26.71 -6.15 -24.93
N GLY A 448 27.33 -5.28 -25.73
CA GLY A 448 26.81 -3.94 -26.02
C GLY A 448 26.69 -3.06 -24.76
N PRO A 449 25.60 -2.29 -24.63
CA PRO A 449 25.38 -1.39 -23.48
C PRO A 449 25.38 -2.11 -22.13
N ARG A 450 24.85 -3.35 -22.06
CA ARG A 450 24.86 -4.14 -20.82
C ARG A 450 26.28 -4.36 -20.31
N LEU A 451 27.18 -4.86 -21.16
CA LEU A 451 28.58 -5.09 -20.78
C LEU A 451 29.25 -3.79 -20.35
N ALA A 452 29.09 -2.73 -21.16
CA ALA A 452 29.68 -1.42 -20.87
C ALA A 452 29.22 -0.85 -19.51
N LEU A 453 27.95 -1.06 -19.14
CA LEU A 453 27.41 -0.61 -17.85
C LEU A 453 27.87 -1.50 -16.69
N LEU A 454 27.88 -2.82 -16.84
CA LEU A 454 28.43 -3.73 -15.82
C LEU A 454 29.90 -3.39 -15.51
N ASP A 455 30.70 -3.05 -16.54
CA ASP A 455 32.08 -2.61 -16.40
C ASP A 455 32.19 -1.22 -15.76
N ARG A 456 31.38 -0.25 -16.23
CA ARG A 456 31.37 1.12 -15.70
C ARG A 456 31.05 1.17 -14.21
N TYR A 457 30.11 0.33 -13.75
CA TYR A 457 29.74 0.21 -12.34
C TYR A 457 30.66 -0.74 -11.57
N GLY A 458 31.59 -1.42 -12.25
CA GLY A 458 32.53 -2.35 -11.63
C GLY A 458 31.85 -3.54 -10.97
N VAL A 459 30.69 -3.98 -11.48
CA VAL A 459 29.87 -5.03 -10.85
C VAL A 459 30.66 -6.33 -10.77
N GLN A 460 30.74 -6.89 -9.56
CA GLN A 460 31.45 -8.14 -9.26
C GLN A 460 30.52 -9.29 -8.88
N ALA A 461 29.33 -8.98 -8.37
CA ALA A 461 28.31 -9.95 -8.04
C ALA A 461 26.95 -9.49 -8.57
N VAL A 462 26.16 -10.42 -9.09
CA VAL A 462 24.76 -10.18 -9.47
C VAL A 462 23.89 -11.08 -8.60
N VAL A 463 22.93 -10.50 -7.89
CA VAL A 463 21.92 -11.21 -7.10
C VAL A 463 20.54 -10.79 -7.56
N MET A 464 19.76 -11.70 -8.10
CA MET A 464 18.50 -11.32 -8.74
C MET A 464 17.46 -12.45 -8.71
N ASN A 465 16.19 -12.06 -8.68
CA ASN A 465 15.09 -12.85 -9.23
C ASN A 465 15.18 -12.85 -10.75
N THR A 466 14.48 -13.78 -11.41
CA THR A 466 14.51 -13.93 -12.87
C THR A 466 13.23 -13.53 -13.56
N VAL A 467 12.13 -13.37 -12.81
CA VAL A 467 10.88 -12.78 -13.28
C VAL A 467 10.39 -11.70 -12.32
N ASP A 468 9.83 -10.63 -12.87
CA ASP A 468 9.07 -9.66 -12.08
C ASP A 468 7.76 -10.28 -11.60
N TYR A 469 7.51 -10.22 -10.30
CA TYR A 469 6.33 -10.77 -9.67
C TYR A 469 5.03 -10.10 -10.14
N VAL A 470 5.05 -8.78 -10.36
CA VAL A 470 3.83 -8.00 -10.67
C VAL A 470 3.46 -8.06 -12.14
N SER A 471 4.40 -7.72 -13.03
CA SER A 471 4.19 -7.68 -14.48
C SER A 471 4.37 -9.04 -15.16
N GLY A 472 5.01 -9.99 -14.50
CA GLY A 472 5.41 -11.26 -15.10
C GLY A 472 6.54 -11.12 -16.13
N ALA A 473 7.22 -9.98 -16.18
CA ALA A 473 8.32 -9.75 -17.11
C ALA A 473 9.51 -10.65 -16.76
N MET A 474 9.98 -11.43 -17.73
CA MET A 474 11.24 -12.16 -17.60
C MET A 474 12.42 -11.18 -17.65
N TYR A 475 13.44 -11.39 -16.82
CA TYR A 475 14.70 -10.66 -16.85
C TYR A 475 15.79 -11.45 -17.60
N PRO A 476 16.13 -11.06 -18.85
CA PRO A 476 17.07 -11.81 -19.67
C PRO A 476 18.51 -11.84 -19.14
N LEU A 477 18.86 -10.92 -18.22
CA LEU A 477 20.21 -10.85 -17.63
C LEU A 477 20.66 -12.19 -17.04
N ALA A 478 19.80 -12.92 -16.33
CA ALA A 478 20.18 -14.21 -15.75
C ALA A 478 20.55 -15.25 -16.83
N LEU A 479 19.83 -15.27 -17.95
CA LEU A 479 20.16 -16.12 -19.10
C LEU A 479 21.49 -15.71 -19.74
N ALA A 480 21.73 -14.41 -19.87
CA ALA A 480 22.95 -13.87 -20.43
C ALA A 480 24.19 -14.21 -19.58
N LEU A 481 24.09 -14.09 -18.25
CA LEU A 481 25.19 -14.43 -17.34
C LEU A 481 25.46 -15.94 -17.33
N ALA A 482 24.42 -16.76 -17.50
CA ALA A 482 24.52 -18.21 -17.54
C ALA A 482 24.96 -18.78 -18.89
N ASN A 483 24.96 -17.96 -19.95
CA ASN A 483 25.39 -18.36 -21.27
C ASN A 483 26.90 -18.62 -21.27
N PRO A 484 27.38 -19.84 -21.61
CA PRO A 484 28.81 -20.15 -21.61
C PRO A 484 29.60 -19.38 -22.68
N VAL A 485 28.91 -18.82 -23.69
CA VAL A 485 29.55 -18.04 -24.74
C VAL A 485 29.71 -16.58 -24.28
N GLY A 486 30.95 -16.18 -23.98
CA GLY A 486 31.29 -14.78 -23.71
C GLY A 486 30.88 -14.26 -22.33
N SER A 487 30.65 -15.14 -21.36
CA SER A 487 30.38 -14.75 -19.97
C SER A 487 31.56 -15.12 -19.07
N ASP A 488 32.14 -14.12 -18.41
CA ASP A 488 33.11 -14.32 -17.31
C ASP A 488 32.40 -14.68 -15.99
N TRP A 489 31.07 -14.87 -16.00
CA TRP A 489 30.28 -15.02 -14.78
C TRP A 489 30.04 -16.48 -14.43
N ALA A 490 30.26 -16.82 -13.17
CA ALA A 490 30.01 -18.13 -12.63
C ALA A 490 28.76 -18.12 -11.72
N LEU A 491 27.84 -19.05 -11.96
CA LEU A 491 26.70 -19.29 -11.07
C LEU A 491 27.19 -20.01 -9.81
N VAL A 492 26.96 -19.43 -8.64
CA VAL A 492 27.45 -19.96 -7.34
C VAL A 492 26.34 -20.31 -6.35
N TYR A 493 25.14 -19.77 -6.56
CA TYR A 493 23.98 -20.01 -5.72
C TYR A 493 22.68 -19.96 -6.53
N GLU A 494 21.73 -20.82 -6.19
CA GLU A 494 20.34 -20.74 -6.64
C GLU A 494 19.40 -21.28 -5.54
N ASP A 495 18.25 -20.64 -5.38
CA ASP A 495 17.08 -21.21 -4.69
C ASP A 495 15.81 -20.94 -5.50
N SER A 496 14.63 -20.88 -4.89
CA SER A 496 13.37 -20.55 -5.57
C SER A 496 13.09 -19.05 -5.68
N GLN A 497 13.94 -18.19 -5.14
CA GLN A 497 13.74 -16.74 -5.00
C GLN A 497 14.85 -15.91 -5.66
N ALA A 498 16.06 -16.44 -5.74
CA ALA A 498 17.18 -15.73 -6.32
C ALA A 498 18.27 -16.66 -6.87
N VAL A 499 19.06 -16.09 -7.78
CA VAL A 499 20.32 -16.63 -8.27
C VAL A 499 21.46 -15.67 -7.97
N ILE A 500 22.67 -16.20 -7.74
CA ILE A 500 23.89 -15.39 -7.57
C ILE A 500 24.94 -15.78 -8.59
N PHE A 501 25.41 -14.77 -9.32
CA PHE A 501 26.57 -14.87 -10.19
C PHE A 501 27.74 -14.06 -9.65
N LEU A 502 28.95 -14.61 -9.71
CA LEU A 502 30.18 -13.90 -9.42
C LEU A 502 31.03 -13.80 -10.69
N ARG A 503 31.58 -12.62 -10.96
CA ARG A 503 32.47 -12.41 -12.11
C ARG A 503 33.84 -13.04 -11.90
N HIS A 504 34.35 -12.96 -10.66
CA HIS A 504 35.62 -13.55 -10.27
C HIS A 504 35.44 -14.27 -8.94
N PRO A 505 34.91 -15.51 -8.95
CA PRO A 505 34.67 -16.26 -7.72
C PRO A 505 36.00 -16.51 -7.00
N PRO A 506 36.09 -16.25 -5.67
CA PRO A 506 37.29 -16.57 -4.90
C PRO A 506 37.70 -18.04 -5.01
N PRO A 507 39.00 -18.37 -4.87
CA PRO A 507 39.46 -19.76 -4.85
C PRO A 507 38.70 -20.59 -3.80
N GLY A 508 38.23 -21.78 -4.19
CA GLY A 508 37.44 -22.66 -3.32
C GLY A 508 35.93 -22.41 -3.33
N THR A 509 35.46 -21.38 -4.05
CA THR A 509 34.01 -21.16 -4.24
C THR A 509 33.39 -22.34 -5.01
N ARG A 510 32.32 -22.91 -4.46
CA ARG A 510 31.57 -23.99 -5.13
C ARG A 510 30.82 -23.43 -6.33
N LEU A 511 31.26 -23.78 -7.53
CA LEU A 511 30.58 -23.42 -8.78
C LEU A 511 29.47 -24.42 -9.10
N LEU A 512 28.33 -23.93 -9.55
CA LEU A 512 27.22 -24.77 -9.97
C LEU A 512 27.37 -25.17 -11.44
N ALA A 513 27.47 -26.47 -11.71
CA ALA A 513 27.55 -27.00 -13.06
C ALA A 513 26.25 -26.77 -13.85
N ASN A 514 26.38 -26.63 -15.18
CA ASN A 514 25.29 -26.31 -16.11
C ASN A 514 24.49 -25.05 -15.69
N PRO A 515 25.11 -23.85 -15.65
CA PRO A 515 24.45 -22.62 -15.25
C PRO A 515 23.18 -22.33 -16.05
N LEU A 516 23.23 -22.46 -17.39
CA LEU A 516 22.09 -22.15 -18.25
C LEU A 516 20.90 -23.07 -17.95
N GLY A 517 21.11 -24.38 -17.87
CA GLY A 517 20.04 -25.32 -17.54
C GLY A 517 19.47 -25.12 -16.13
N ARG A 518 20.27 -24.60 -15.20
CA ARG A 518 19.84 -24.23 -13.84
C ARG A 518 18.94 -22.99 -13.84
N VAL A 519 19.38 -21.90 -14.48
CA VAL A 519 18.56 -20.68 -14.65
C VAL A 519 17.24 -20.97 -15.35
N LEU A 520 17.27 -21.78 -16.41
CA LEU A 520 16.07 -22.20 -17.13
C LEU A 520 15.05 -22.92 -16.23
N ARG A 521 15.52 -23.80 -15.32
CA ARG A 521 14.64 -24.43 -14.32
C ARG A 521 14.23 -23.48 -13.20
N HIS A 522 15.08 -22.52 -12.85
CA HIS A 522 14.80 -21.53 -11.82
C HIS A 522 13.66 -20.60 -12.28
N LEU A 523 13.64 -20.15 -13.54
CA LEU A 523 12.53 -19.37 -14.12
C LEU A 523 11.17 -20.02 -13.84
N ASP A 524 11.04 -21.31 -14.16
CA ASP A 524 9.81 -22.07 -13.94
C ASP A 524 9.48 -22.20 -12.44
N LYS A 525 10.47 -22.50 -11.60
CA LYS A 525 10.29 -22.68 -10.14
C LYS A 525 9.86 -21.40 -9.45
N GLU A 526 10.51 -20.29 -9.79
CA GLU A 526 10.23 -18.97 -9.24
C GLU A 526 8.80 -18.55 -9.60
N CYS A 527 8.41 -18.68 -10.88
CA CYS A 527 7.05 -18.38 -11.30
C CYS A 527 5.99 -19.26 -10.62
N MET A 528 6.25 -20.57 -10.47
CA MET A 528 5.35 -21.45 -9.72
C MET A 528 5.22 -21.01 -8.26
N ALA A 529 6.34 -20.69 -7.58
CA ALA A 529 6.32 -20.21 -6.21
C ALA A 529 5.53 -18.90 -6.06
N TYR A 530 5.63 -17.99 -7.03
CA TYR A 530 4.82 -16.78 -7.06
C TYR A 530 3.33 -17.06 -7.21
N ILE A 531 2.92 -17.95 -8.11
CA ILE A 531 1.51 -18.29 -8.32
C ILE A 531 0.93 -19.07 -7.14
N GLU A 532 1.71 -19.93 -6.49
CA GLU A 532 1.28 -20.66 -5.30
C GLU A 532 0.95 -19.72 -4.12
N ASN A 533 1.71 -18.63 -3.96
CA ASN A 533 1.50 -17.66 -2.88
C ASN A 533 0.57 -16.50 -3.30
N SER A 534 0.47 -16.21 -4.59
CA SER A 534 -0.43 -15.21 -5.17
C SER A 534 -1.07 -15.72 -6.47
N PRO A 535 -2.14 -16.50 -6.36
CA PRO A 535 -2.78 -17.13 -7.51
C PRO A 535 -3.40 -16.12 -8.48
N ASP A 536 -3.71 -14.90 -8.03
CA ASP A 536 -4.33 -13.86 -8.86
C ASP A 536 -3.35 -13.13 -9.78
N THR A 537 -2.05 -13.46 -9.74
CA THR A 537 -0.99 -12.82 -10.54
C THR A 537 -0.25 -13.83 -11.45
N PRO A 538 -0.92 -14.49 -12.42
CA PRO A 538 -0.33 -15.57 -13.20
C PRO A 538 0.52 -15.12 -14.41
N LEU A 539 0.82 -13.82 -14.54
CA LEU A 539 1.42 -13.25 -15.74
C LEU A 539 2.82 -13.80 -16.05
N CYS A 540 3.59 -14.20 -15.03
CA CYS A 540 4.89 -14.85 -15.28
C CYS A 540 4.72 -16.13 -16.10
N ALA A 541 3.68 -16.92 -15.84
CA ALA A 541 3.43 -18.18 -16.54
C ALA A 541 3.00 -17.92 -18.00
N ARG A 542 2.30 -16.82 -18.26
CA ARG A 542 2.00 -16.38 -19.64
C ARG A 542 3.28 -16.06 -20.40
N THR A 543 4.19 -15.29 -19.80
CA THR A 543 5.48 -14.89 -20.39
C THR A 543 6.39 -16.09 -20.62
N LEU A 544 6.53 -16.97 -19.63
CA LEU A 544 7.34 -18.18 -19.75
C LEU A 544 6.76 -19.14 -20.78
N GLY A 545 5.43 -19.28 -20.85
CA GLY A 545 4.76 -20.08 -21.88
C GLY A 545 5.14 -19.63 -23.29
N ASP A 546 5.11 -18.32 -23.58
CA ASP A 546 5.56 -17.78 -24.86
C ASP A 546 7.04 -17.99 -25.12
N TYR A 547 7.87 -17.81 -24.09
CA TYR A 547 9.30 -18.03 -24.19
C TYR A 547 9.60 -19.48 -24.59
N TRP A 548 8.99 -20.45 -23.93
CA TRP A 548 9.18 -21.87 -24.22
C TRP A 548 8.66 -22.27 -25.60
N LEU A 549 7.51 -21.72 -26.03
CA LEU A 549 6.99 -21.91 -27.38
C LEU A 549 8.00 -21.45 -28.45
N ARG A 550 8.54 -20.24 -28.30
CA ARG A 550 9.52 -19.68 -29.25
C ARG A 550 10.80 -20.50 -29.33
N ASN A 551 11.17 -21.14 -28.21
CA ASN A 551 12.34 -22.02 -28.11
C ASN A 551 12.02 -23.50 -28.37
N GLN A 552 10.82 -23.82 -28.89
CA GLN A 552 10.40 -25.18 -29.25
C GLN A 552 10.44 -26.18 -28.08
N ALA A 553 10.33 -25.69 -26.84
CA ALA A 553 10.26 -26.52 -25.64
C ALA A 553 8.80 -26.85 -25.31
N VAL A 554 8.27 -27.92 -25.92
CA VAL A 554 6.85 -28.30 -25.88
C VAL A 554 6.32 -28.50 -24.45
N ASP A 555 6.99 -29.33 -23.63
CA ASP A 555 6.49 -29.65 -22.29
C ASP A 555 6.52 -28.46 -21.32
N PRO A 556 7.60 -27.66 -21.22
CA PRO A 556 7.60 -26.44 -20.41
C PRO A 556 6.57 -25.41 -20.89
N ALA A 557 6.43 -25.23 -22.20
CA ALA A 557 5.42 -24.33 -22.77
C ALA A 557 4.01 -24.74 -22.35
N ARG A 558 3.65 -26.00 -22.56
CA ARG A 558 2.36 -26.57 -22.15
C ARG A 558 2.10 -26.34 -20.66
N ARG A 559 3.08 -26.65 -19.82
CA ARG A 559 2.94 -26.51 -18.36
C ARG A 559 2.64 -25.09 -17.94
N MET A 560 3.40 -24.12 -18.43
CA MET A 560 3.26 -22.70 -18.07
C MET A 560 1.96 -22.11 -18.61
N LEU A 561 1.56 -22.47 -19.84
CA LEU A 561 0.29 -22.01 -20.42
C LEU A 561 -0.92 -22.58 -19.67
N LEU A 562 -0.88 -23.86 -19.27
CA LEU A 562 -1.93 -24.45 -18.43
C LEU A 562 -1.98 -23.81 -17.04
N LEU A 563 -0.81 -23.53 -16.44
CA LEU A 563 -0.73 -22.84 -15.15
C LEU A 563 -1.34 -21.44 -15.22
N TYR A 564 -1.05 -20.68 -16.29
CA TYR A 564 -1.68 -19.39 -16.54
C TYR A 564 -3.20 -19.53 -16.76
N HIS A 565 -3.62 -20.48 -17.61
CA HIS A 565 -5.03 -20.68 -17.93
C HIS A 565 -5.86 -21.06 -16.71
N ALA A 566 -5.30 -21.84 -15.78
CA ALA A 566 -5.97 -22.24 -14.54
C ALA A 566 -6.21 -21.08 -13.56
N HIS A 567 -5.47 -19.97 -13.69
CA HIS A 567 -5.46 -18.86 -12.72
C HIS A 567 -5.88 -17.52 -13.32
N THR A 568 -5.94 -17.39 -14.65
CA THR A 568 -6.35 -16.14 -15.29
C THR A 568 -7.85 -15.91 -15.12
N ASN A 569 -8.21 -14.71 -14.66
CA ASN A 569 -9.59 -14.26 -14.58
C ASN A 569 -10.10 -13.66 -15.91
N ARG A 570 -9.25 -13.62 -16.95
CA ARG A 570 -9.59 -13.08 -18.26
C ARG A 570 -9.37 -14.14 -19.35
N PRO A 571 -10.36 -14.34 -20.25
CA PRO A 571 -10.17 -15.20 -21.41
C PRO A 571 -8.98 -14.73 -22.25
N ASP A 572 -8.12 -15.66 -22.65
CA ASP A 572 -6.99 -15.39 -23.55
C ASP A 572 -7.03 -16.36 -24.73
N PRO A 573 -7.71 -16.01 -25.84
CA PRO A 573 -7.83 -16.86 -27.02
C PRO A 573 -6.48 -17.16 -27.70
N SER A 574 -5.41 -16.43 -27.37
CA SER A 574 -4.07 -16.75 -27.87
C SER A 574 -3.50 -17.99 -27.16
N VAL A 575 -3.77 -18.13 -25.87
CA VAL A 575 -3.35 -19.29 -25.07
C VAL A 575 -4.15 -20.53 -25.44
N ASP A 576 -5.46 -20.40 -25.64
CA ASP A 576 -6.31 -21.52 -26.05
C ASP A 576 -5.83 -22.13 -27.39
N ARG A 577 -5.51 -21.27 -28.36
CA ARG A 577 -4.95 -21.69 -29.65
C ARG A 577 -3.57 -22.33 -29.51
N ALA A 578 -2.71 -21.78 -28.64
CA ALA A 578 -1.40 -22.34 -28.39
C ALA A 578 -1.49 -23.74 -27.75
N LEU A 579 -2.38 -23.94 -26.79
CA LEU A 579 -2.62 -25.25 -26.17
C LEU A 579 -3.16 -26.27 -27.18
N GLN A 580 -4.12 -25.88 -28.03
CA GLN A 580 -4.63 -26.74 -29.11
C GLN A 580 -3.53 -27.14 -30.10
N LEU A 581 -2.65 -26.21 -30.48
CA LEU A 581 -1.49 -26.51 -31.32
C LEU A 581 -0.57 -27.54 -30.66
N LEU A 582 -0.23 -27.33 -29.39
CA LEU A 582 0.60 -28.26 -28.63
C LEU A 582 -0.06 -29.66 -28.49
N ASP A 583 -1.40 -29.75 -28.43
CA ASP A 583 -2.16 -31.01 -28.39
C ASP A 583 -2.12 -31.80 -29.70
N SER A 584 -1.92 -31.12 -30.82
CA SER A 584 -1.80 -31.73 -32.15
C SER A 584 -0.39 -32.26 -32.47
N LEU A 585 0.61 -31.93 -31.65
CA LEU A 585 1.96 -32.45 -31.82
C LEU A 585 2.05 -33.91 -31.33
N PRO A 586 2.79 -34.79 -32.03
CA PRO A 586 3.01 -36.14 -31.57
C PRO A 586 3.74 -36.14 -30.21
N ARG A 587 3.27 -37.00 -29.29
CA ARG A 587 3.83 -37.15 -27.94
C ARG A 587 5.18 -37.83 -27.93
#